data_AF-A0A925RIP3-F1
#
_entry.id   AF-A0A925RIP3-F1
#
_cell.length_a   1.000
_cell.length_b   1.000
_cell.length_c   1.000
_cell.angle_alpha   90.00
_cell.angle_beta   90.00
_cell.angle_gamma   90.00
#
_symmetry.space_group_name_H-M   'P 1'
#
loop_
_entity.id
_entity.type
_entity.pdbx_description
1 polymer ?
#
loop_
_entity_poly.entity_id
_entity_poly.type
_entity_poly.pdbx_seq_one_letter_code
_entity_poly.pdbx_strand_id
1 'polypeptide(L)' 'EAHLRDLIEQGFEVLVVKDATAAPRHPELGDGYKAALINFGFIANAVLSTDDVVAAMQ' A
#
# COMPACT_ATOMS: atom_id res chain seq x y z
N GLU A 1 1.47 -4.25 -5.51
CA GLU A 1 0.28 -5.04 -5.11
C GLU A 1 0.57 -6.54 -5.04
N ALA A 2 1.09 -7.18 -6.10
CA ALA A 2 1.32 -8.64 -6.08
C ALA A 2 2.09 -9.13 -4.84
N HIS A 3 3.18 -8.43 -4.46
CA HIS A 3 3.93 -8.77 -3.24
C HIS A 3 3.14 -8.59 -1.94
N LEU A 4 2.23 -7.61 -1.86
CA LEU A 4 1.35 -7.47 -0.69
C LEU A 4 0.46 -8.71 -0.55
N ARG A 5 -0.15 -9.17 -1.65
CA ARG A 5 -1.03 -10.34 -1.62
C ARG A 5 -0.28 -11.62 -1.26
N ASP A 6 0.87 -11.84 -1.87
CA ASP A 6 1.72 -13.01 -1.60
C ASP A 6 2.09 -13.10 -0.11
N LEU A 7 2.50 -11.98 0.51
CA LEU A 7 2.81 -11.94 1.95
C LEU A 7 1.58 -12.18 2.84
N ILE A 8 0.43 -11.62 2.49
CA ILE A 8 -0.83 -11.88 3.21
C ILE A 8 -1.22 -13.36 3.10
N GLU A 9 -1.10 -13.96 1.92
CA GLU A 9 -1.39 -15.37 1.65
C GLU A 9 -0.45 -16.32 2.42
N GLN A 10 0.79 -15.89 2.67
CA GLN A 10 1.73 -16.58 3.55
C GLN A 10 1.45 -16.38 5.05
N GLY A 11 0.44 -15.59 5.41
CA GLY A 11 0.00 -15.37 6.79
C GLY A 11 0.74 -14.27 7.54
N PHE A 12 1.48 -13.41 6.85
CA PHE A 12 2.10 -12.23 7.47
C PHE A 12 1.05 -11.13 7.71
N GLU A 13 1.26 -10.35 8.77
CA GLU A 13 0.64 -9.02 8.86
C GLU A 13 1.45 -8.03 8.03
N VAL A 14 0.78 -7.36 7.09
CA VAL A 14 1.46 -6.51 6.10
C VAL A 14 0.88 -5.10 6.15
N LEU A 15 1.76 -4.13 6.29
CA LEU A 15 1.46 -2.72 6.12
C LEU A 15 2.00 -2.19 4.79
N VAL A 16 1.34 -1.17 4.24
CA VAL A 16 1.82 -0.43 3.06
C VAL A 16 2.20 0.99 3.46
N VAL A 17 3.37 1.44 3.02
CA VAL A 17 3.84 2.82 3.21
C VAL A 17 3.41 3.68 2.02
N LYS A 18 2.36 4.49 2.20
CA LYS A 18 1.62 5.12 1.10
C LYS A 18 2.40 6.19 0.36
N ASP A 19 3.22 6.96 1.05
CA ASP A 19 4.08 8.02 0.51
C ASP A 19 5.43 7.50 -0.01
N ALA A 20 5.76 6.23 0.27
CA ALA A 20 6.87 5.50 -0.33
C ALA A 20 6.44 4.54 -1.46
N THR A 21 5.18 4.62 -1.91
CA THR A 21 4.63 3.79 -2.99
C THR A 21 4.24 4.66 -4.18
N ALA A 22 4.67 4.28 -5.39
CA ALA A 22 4.28 4.95 -6.63
C ALA A 22 3.35 4.06 -7.46
N ALA A 23 2.51 4.67 -8.30
CA ALA A 23 1.71 3.96 -9.29
C ALA A 23 1.52 4.81 -10.57
N PRO A 24 1.19 4.18 -11.72
CA PRO A 24 1.04 4.89 -12.98
C PRO A 24 -0.13 5.88 -12.99
N ARG A 25 0.02 6.95 -13.78
CA ARG A 25 -1.08 7.80 -14.22
C ARG A 25 -1.33 7.54 -15.69
N HIS A 26 -2.51 7.02 -16.01
CA HIS A 26 -2.88 6.70 -17.37
C HIS A 26 -3.76 7.80 -17.96
N PRO A 27 -3.57 8.20 -19.23
CA PRO A 27 -4.35 9.28 -19.85
C PRO A 27 -5.85 9.01 -19.87
N GLU A 28 -6.27 7.77 -20.11
CA GLU A 28 -7.70 7.37 -20.14
C GLU A 28 -8.19 6.71 -18.84
N LEU A 29 -7.46 5.70 -18.32
CA LEU A 29 -7.84 4.94 -17.13
C LEU A 29 -7.69 5.72 -15.80
N GLY A 30 -6.97 6.85 -15.81
CA GLY A 30 -6.87 7.76 -14.67
C GLY A 30 -5.71 7.50 -13.70
N ASP A 31 -5.94 7.81 -12.42
CA ASP A 31 -4.91 7.83 -11.39
C ASP A 31 -4.78 6.46 -10.68
N GLY A 32 -3.81 5.67 -11.12
CA GLY A 32 -3.53 4.36 -10.55
C GLY A 32 -3.07 4.41 -9.10
N TYR A 33 -2.53 5.54 -8.61
CA TYR A 33 -2.11 5.67 -7.21
C TYR A 33 -3.33 5.72 -6.29
N LYS A 34 -4.34 6.52 -6.66
CA LYS A 34 -5.61 6.55 -5.91
C LYS A 34 -6.32 5.20 -5.93
N ALA A 35 -6.35 4.53 -7.09
CA ALA A 35 -6.92 3.20 -7.20
C ALA A 35 -6.19 2.18 -6.30
N ALA A 36 -4.85 2.21 -6.28
CA ALA A 36 -4.04 1.36 -5.43
C ALA A 36 -4.30 1.61 -3.93
N LEU A 37 -4.38 2.87 -3.49
CA LEU A 37 -4.66 3.19 -2.08
C LEU A 37 -6.03 2.69 -1.63
N ILE A 38 -7.05 2.78 -2.48
CA ILE A 38 -8.37 2.22 -2.19
C ILE A 38 -8.25 0.70 -2.01
N ASN A 39 -7.59 0.03 -2.95
CA ASN A 39 -7.41 -1.43 -2.91
C ASN A 39 -6.60 -1.88 -1.68
N PHE A 40 -5.50 -1.19 -1.34
CA PHE A 40 -4.72 -1.47 -0.14
C PHE A 40 -5.54 -1.30 1.14
N GLY A 41 -6.45 -0.32 1.20
CA GLY A 41 -7.35 -0.13 2.34
C GLY A 41 -8.30 -1.31 2.60
N PHE A 42 -8.53 -2.18 1.62
CA PHE A 42 -9.32 -3.41 1.80
C PHE A 42 -8.48 -4.64 2.16
N ILE A 43 -7.18 -4.64 1.87
CA ILE A 43 -6.34 -5.85 1.87
C ILE A 43 -5.23 -5.80 2.92
N ALA A 44 -4.54 -4.67 3.02
CA ALA A 44 -3.44 -4.52 3.96
C ALA A 44 -3.96 -4.35 5.39
N ASN A 45 -3.18 -4.80 6.38
CA ASN A 45 -3.49 -4.59 7.79
C ASN A 45 -3.42 -3.11 8.18
N ALA A 46 -2.57 -2.33 7.52
CA ALA A 46 -2.47 -0.89 7.69
C ALA A 46 -1.93 -0.18 6.44
N VAL A 47 -2.31 1.08 6.25
CA VAL A 47 -1.79 1.96 5.19
C VAL A 47 -1.32 3.27 5.82
N LEU A 48 -0.02 3.38 6.04
CA LEU A 48 0.60 4.42 6.89
C LEU A 48 1.52 5.33 6.08
N SER A 49 1.80 6.54 6.59
CA SER A 49 2.88 7.38 6.06
C SER A 49 4.23 6.85 6.50
N THR A 50 5.30 7.30 5.85
CA THR A 50 6.67 6.95 6.22
C THR A 50 6.97 7.41 7.65
N ASP A 51 6.54 8.61 8.01
CA ASP A 51 6.74 9.16 9.37
C ASP A 51 6.04 8.31 10.43
N ASP A 52 4.80 7.88 10.19
CA ASP A 52 4.06 6.99 11.12
C ASP A 52 4.81 5.67 11.34
N VAL A 53 5.37 5.09 10.27
CA VAL A 53 6.10 3.82 10.34
C VAL A 53 7.42 3.98 11.09
N VAL A 54 8.18 5.04 10.81
CA VAL A 54 9.45 5.31 11.50
C VAL A 54 9.19 5.56 12.99
N ALA A 55 8.13 6.29 13.35
CA ALA A 55 7.76 6.52 14.74
C ALA A 55 7.38 5.22 15.46
N ALA A 56 6.72 4.26 14.79
CA ALA A 56 6.34 2.98 15.37
C ALA A 56 7.51 1.98 15.57
N MET A 57 8.67 2.25 14.97
CA MET A 57 9.87 1.40 15.10
C MET A 57 10.80 1.79 16.27
N GLN A 58 10.55 2.93 16.90
CA GLN A 58 11.32 3.45 18.03
C GLN A 58 10.81 2.88 19.36
#